data_AF-A0A3Q2ZCC6-F1
#
_entry.id   AF-A0A3Q2ZCC6-F1
#
_cell.length_a   1.000
_cell.length_b   1.000
_cell.length_c   1.000
_cell.angle_alpha   90.00
_cell.angle_beta   90.00
_cell.angle_gamma   90.00
#
_symmetry.space_group_name_H-M   'P 1'
#
loop_
_entity.id
_entity.type
_entity.pdbx_description
1 polymer ?
#
loop_
_entity_poly.entity_id
_entity_poly.type
_entity_poly.pdbx_seq_one_letter_code
_entity_poly.pdbx_strand_id
1 'polypeptide(L)'
;MNLCLLLPLLLICPSNWEVTWAATDPDDFLGPEECLGRKPTRASCDLVFCAPWERCIEGRCSCKPPYLCPTEDITPVCGRDGRLYRSYCQAMALSCRSGKSAMSHFDQACSEEQPKFRSFLDPHTGALSLFVPEQAGVGGGKRLLVCGQSWDMAAANVACKDHGHPLGAASAGSVASGPLRRGGHALSPLPDRCVIVRCRGFETSLAECVIHDGVRVGEGRVATATCYDRNEAPRECGFACVNGKCVSANQTCDGIDDCGDLSDEMCCKRCRRGAFRCDSGVCVQADALADGQMDCLAGEDEAPTHEPAGTEMNVTEYISPRKETRANRAHLESKLQCGIANLTAAHDSSVGDRAGRVKRVVGGVAANRTQIQWQVGLEDNGRINCGGTYIGGCWVVTAAHCVRPNPSAYRVKFSIWKKSTPQDTTDIIPVGNVIIHPRYNASTYENDIALVRLKDLPEEPGKCMVDNPAVKPACVPWSPRLFGANHTCSISGWGRTSVGKASQVLLWANVSLIHDCQRFYKDRFRPGMMCAGDLDGNVDSCQGDSGGPLVCQDHLGVSYLWGIVSWGDQCGQPGLPGVYTQVAHYFEWIRLQTGWPAVTKFNS
;
A
#
# COMPACT_ATOMS: atom_id res chain seq x y z
N MET A 1 14.96 66.92 21.44
CA MET A 1 15.66 67.79 22.39
C MET A 1 17.11 67.34 22.47
N ASN A 2 18.03 68.26 22.20
CA ASN A 2 19.48 68.09 22.07
C ASN A 2 20.15 67.54 23.35
N LEU A 3 21.23 66.76 23.21
CA LEU A 3 22.61 67.24 23.47
C LEU A 3 23.68 66.21 23.02
N CYS A 4 24.68 66.70 22.30
CA CYS A 4 25.94 66.02 21.95
C CYS A 4 26.90 65.95 23.15
N LEU A 5 27.87 65.01 23.13
CA LEU A 5 29.30 65.31 23.34
C LEU A 5 30.22 64.15 22.90
N LEU A 6 31.17 64.54 22.03
CA LEU A 6 32.41 63.92 21.54
C LEU A 6 33.37 63.54 22.70
N LEU A 7 34.31 62.58 22.70
CA LEU A 7 35.34 62.07 21.76
C LEU A 7 36.00 60.79 22.43
N PRO A 8 37.04 60.11 21.88
CA PRO A 8 37.18 58.66 21.80
C PRO A 8 38.30 58.07 22.68
N LEU A 9 38.29 56.76 22.93
CA LEU A 9 39.49 56.00 23.30
C LEU A 9 39.30 54.51 22.95
N LEU A 10 40.24 54.01 22.16
CA LEU A 10 40.40 52.62 21.74
C LEU A 10 40.45 51.67 22.95
N LEU A 11 39.77 50.51 22.85
CA LEU A 11 40.26 49.21 23.31
C LEU A 11 39.33 48.07 22.83
N ILE A 12 39.72 47.50 21.69
CA ILE A 12 39.67 46.08 21.27
C ILE A 12 38.71 45.14 22.03
N CYS A 13 37.72 44.58 21.33
CA CYS A 13 37.29 43.18 21.50
C CYS A 13 36.69 42.63 20.17
N PRO A 14 36.85 41.33 19.89
CA PRO A 14 36.90 40.79 18.53
C PRO A 14 35.54 40.56 17.88
N SER A 15 35.58 40.53 16.54
CA SER A 15 34.49 40.17 15.64
C SER A 15 33.80 38.85 16.00
N ASN A 16 32.56 38.93 16.49
CA ASN A 16 31.59 37.85 16.33
C ASN A 16 31.14 37.85 14.87
N TRP A 17 31.75 36.97 14.10
CA TRP A 17 31.19 36.45 12.86
C TRP A 17 29.99 35.58 13.26
N GLU A 18 28.80 36.17 13.28
CA GLU A 18 27.58 35.37 13.29
C GLU A 18 27.54 34.61 11.96
N VAL A 19 27.77 33.30 12.04
CA VAL A 19 27.47 32.37 10.96
C VAL A 19 25.96 32.37 10.78
N THR A 20 25.49 33.20 9.86
CA THR A 20 24.16 33.02 9.29
C THR A 20 24.18 31.71 8.53
N TRP A 21 23.61 30.66 9.13
CA TRP A 21 23.22 29.47 8.39
C TRP A 21 22.20 29.91 7.34
N ALA A 22 22.65 30.05 6.10
CA ALA A 22 21.74 30.14 4.97
C ALA A 22 20.93 28.85 4.97
N ALA A 23 19.64 28.95 5.26
CA ALA A 23 18.70 27.88 4.98
C ALA A 23 18.83 27.58 3.48
N THR A 24 19.41 26.42 3.16
CA THR A 24 19.39 25.86 1.82
C THR A 24 17.95 25.83 1.35
N ASP A 25 17.69 26.33 0.14
CA ASP A 25 16.37 26.29 -0.48
C ASP A 25 15.74 24.90 -0.26
N PRO A 26 14.47 24.81 0.16
CA PRO A 26 13.80 23.53 0.32
C PRO A 26 13.82 22.82 -1.03
N ASP A 27 14.37 21.60 -1.06
CA ASP A 27 14.40 20.78 -2.27
C ASP A 27 12.97 20.56 -2.78
N ASP A 28 12.68 21.08 -3.98
CA ASP A 28 11.35 21.05 -4.60
C ASP A 28 10.76 19.64 -4.79
N PHE A 29 11.60 18.61 -4.70
CA PHE A 29 11.24 17.21 -4.90
C PHE A 29 10.89 16.49 -3.59
N LEU A 30 11.56 16.84 -2.49
CA LEU A 30 11.34 16.19 -1.20
C LEU A 30 10.01 16.63 -0.57
N GLY A 31 9.42 15.69 0.19
CA GLY A 31 8.18 15.87 0.92
C GLY A 31 8.36 16.76 2.16
N PRO A 32 7.26 17.04 2.88
CA PRO A 32 7.29 17.85 4.09
C PRO A 32 8.18 17.22 5.18
N GLU A 33 8.78 18.06 6.02
CA GLU A 33 9.64 17.61 7.13
C GLU A 33 8.96 16.61 8.07
N GLU A 34 7.63 16.68 8.21
CA GLU A 34 6.87 15.72 9.02
C GLU A 34 7.01 14.27 8.50
N CYS A 35 7.10 14.09 7.18
CA CYS A 35 7.32 12.76 6.58
C CYS A 35 8.73 12.28 6.88
N LEU A 36 9.74 13.13 6.62
CA LEU A 36 11.15 12.81 6.83
C LEU A 36 11.46 12.55 8.32
N GLY A 37 10.82 13.27 9.23
CA GLY A 37 10.94 13.08 10.68
C GLY A 37 10.46 11.70 11.16
N ARG A 38 9.54 11.06 10.44
CA ARG A 38 9.06 9.69 10.72
C ARG A 38 10.02 8.61 10.24
N LYS A 39 11.03 8.95 9.42
CA LYS A 39 12.04 8.03 8.88
C LYS A 39 11.42 6.77 8.22
N PRO A 40 10.53 6.94 7.23
CA PRO A 40 9.93 5.80 6.56
C PRO A 40 10.97 5.02 5.74
N THR A 41 10.74 3.71 5.66
CA THR A 41 11.56 2.78 4.86
C THR A 41 10.62 1.84 4.11
N ARG A 42 11.17 0.89 3.34
CA ARG A 42 10.39 -0.20 2.74
C ARG A 42 9.56 -1.00 3.76
N ALA A 43 9.94 -1.00 5.04
CA ALA A 43 9.18 -1.65 6.10
C ALA A 43 7.98 -0.82 6.59
N SER A 44 7.75 0.40 6.10
CA SER A 44 6.63 1.25 6.51
C SER A 44 5.36 0.93 5.72
N CYS A 45 4.50 0.08 6.27
CA CYS A 45 3.28 -0.37 5.57
C CYS A 45 2.20 0.71 5.43
N ASP A 46 2.38 1.85 6.08
CA ASP A 46 1.54 3.02 5.87
C ASP A 46 1.74 3.65 4.48
N LEU A 47 2.89 3.41 3.83
CA LEU A 47 3.27 4.06 2.56
C LEU A 47 3.43 3.09 1.38
N VAL A 48 3.84 1.85 1.65
CA VAL A 48 4.09 0.83 0.62
C VAL A 48 3.52 -0.53 1.07
N PHE A 49 3.14 -1.38 0.13
CA PHE A 49 2.72 -2.74 0.43
C PHE A 49 3.84 -3.58 1.04
N CYS A 50 3.53 -4.33 2.10
CA CYS A 50 4.44 -5.37 2.60
C CYS A 50 4.63 -6.46 1.54
N ALA A 51 5.80 -7.09 1.54
CA ALA A 51 6.03 -8.23 0.65
C ALA A 51 5.09 -9.40 1.02
N PRO A 52 4.82 -10.36 0.11
CA PRO A 52 3.90 -11.48 0.40
C PRO A 52 4.26 -12.29 1.65
N TRP A 53 5.56 -12.39 1.97
CA TRP A 53 6.11 -13.08 3.14
C TRP A 53 6.19 -12.21 4.42
N GLU A 54 5.61 -11.01 4.39
CA GLU A 54 5.54 -10.05 5.49
C GLU A 54 4.08 -9.62 5.75
N ARG A 55 3.79 -9.19 6.98
CA ARG A 55 2.49 -8.64 7.38
C ARG A 55 2.67 -7.26 8.00
N CYS A 56 1.75 -6.35 7.71
CA CYS A 56 1.69 -5.05 8.38
C CYS A 56 1.15 -5.24 9.81
N ILE A 57 1.92 -4.78 10.80
CA ILE A 57 1.53 -4.70 12.21
C ILE A 57 1.95 -3.31 12.70
N GLU A 58 0.99 -2.53 13.21
CA GLU A 58 1.25 -1.20 13.79
C GLU A 58 2.06 -0.26 12.86
N GLY A 59 1.75 -0.25 11.55
CA GLY A 59 2.44 0.60 10.58
C GLY A 59 3.81 0.09 10.13
N ARG A 60 4.23 -1.11 10.56
CA ARG A 60 5.48 -1.76 10.15
C ARG A 60 5.29 -3.17 9.57
N CYS A 61 5.98 -3.46 8.47
CA CYS A 61 6.10 -4.80 7.90
C CYS A 61 6.95 -5.68 8.80
N SER A 62 6.37 -6.79 9.22
CA SER A 62 7.00 -7.82 10.05
C SER A 62 6.93 -9.17 9.36
N CYS A 63 8.02 -9.94 9.42
CA CYS A 63 8.09 -11.23 8.74
C CYS A 63 6.98 -12.20 9.19
N LYS A 64 6.36 -12.89 8.24
CA LYS A 64 5.40 -13.97 8.53
C LYS A 64 6.15 -15.27 8.89
N PRO A 65 5.56 -16.13 9.72
CA PRO A 65 5.99 -17.52 9.81
C PRO A 65 5.81 -18.26 8.46
N PRO A 66 6.75 -19.11 8.03
CA PRO A 66 6.68 -19.80 6.73
C PRO A 66 5.40 -20.62 6.49
N TYR A 67 4.76 -21.15 7.54
CA TYR A 67 3.52 -21.93 7.40
C TYR A 67 2.30 -21.11 7.00
N LEU A 68 2.36 -19.77 7.08
CA LEU A 68 1.28 -18.88 6.61
C LEU A 68 1.36 -18.60 5.11
N CYS A 69 2.48 -18.95 4.46
CA CYS A 69 2.63 -18.78 3.02
C CYS A 69 1.82 -19.83 2.24
N PRO A 70 1.23 -19.46 1.08
CA PRO A 70 0.54 -20.40 0.22
C PRO A 70 1.50 -21.46 -0.32
N THR A 71 0.98 -22.67 -0.54
CA THR A 71 1.75 -23.84 -1.01
C THR A 71 1.08 -24.59 -2.17
N GLU A 72 -0.09 -24.14 -2.63
CA GLU A 72 -0.85 -24.77 -3.70
C GLU A 72 -0.57 -24.07 -5.03
N ASP A 73 -0.39 -24.83 -6.10
CA ASP A 73 -0.17 -24.34 -7.48
C ASP A 73 1.02 -23.37 -7.67
N ILE A 74 2.09 -23.54 -6.87
CA ILE A 74 3.27 -22.67 -6.86
C ILE A 74 4.55 -23.48 -7.16
N THR A 75 5.55 -22.86 -7.78
CA THR A 75 6.83 -23.53 -8.04
C THR A 75 7.69 -23.63 -6.76
N PRO A 76 8.27 -24.81 -6.48
CA PRO A 76 9.17 -25.00 -5.35
C PRO A 76 10.52 -24.31 -5.56
N VAL A 77 11.19 -24.02 -4.46
CA VAL A 77 12.46 -23.29 -4.43
C VAL A 77 13.52 -24.12 -3.70
N CYS A 78 14.68 -24.27 -4.32
CA CYS A 78 15.84 -24.88 -3.69
C CYS A 78 16.59 -23.86 -2.85
N GLY A 79 16.88 -24.23 -1.61
CA GLY A 79 17.57 -23.40 -0.63
C GLY A 79 19.10 -23.42 -0.75
N ARG A 80 19.75 -22.39 -0.21
CA ARG A 80 21.21 -22.37 0.01
C ARG A 80 21.66 -23.43 1.03
N ASP A 81 20.75 -23.85 1.92
CA ASP A 81 20.92 -24.91 2.92
C ASP A 81 20.67 -26.33 2.40
N GLY A 82 20.43 -26.49 1.09
CA GLY A 82 20.14 -27.78 0.49
C GLY A 82 18.72 -28.29 0.74
N ARG A 83 17.85 -27.49 1.37
CA ARG A 83 16.45 -27.86 1.62
C ARG A 83 15.53 -27.39 0.50
N LEU A 84 14.50 -28.19 0.23
CA LEU A 84 13.44 -27.84 -0.71
C LEU A 84 12.32 -27.09 0.03
N TYR A 85 12.03 -25.87 -0.41
CA TYR A 85 10.90 -25.06 0.05
C TYR A 85 9.72 -25.23 -0.91
N ARG A 86 8.50 -25.33 -0.39
CA ARG A 86 7.30 -25.59 -1.23
C ARG A 86 6.89 -24.38 -2.06
N SER A 87 7.25 -23.17 -1.61
CA SER A 87 6.97 -21.94 -2.33
C SER A 87 8.06 -20.90 -2.10
N TYR A 88 8.17 -19.96 -3.04
CA TYR A 88 9.05 -18.80 -2.91
C TYR A 88 8.76 -17.99 -1.64
N CYS A 89 7.48 -17.80 -1.30
CA CYS A 89 7.07 -17.13 -0.08
C CYS A 89 7.68 -17.79 1.18
N GLN A 90 7.75 -19.13 1.26
CA GLN A 90 8.34 -19.81 2.40
C GLN A 90 9.84 -19.52 2.56
N ALA A 91 10.58 -19.59 1.44
CA ALA A 91 12.02 -19.30 1.44
C ALA A 91 12.27 -17.84 1.84
N MET A 92 11.46 -16.90 1.35
CA MET A 92 11.60 -15.48 1.68
C MET A 92 11.15 -15.14 3.09
N ALA A 93 10.12 -15.80 3.62
CA ALA A 93 9.71 -15.68 5.02
C ALA A 93 10.85 -16.10 5.97
N LEU A 94 11.59 -17.15 5.62
CA LEU A 94 12.79 -17.55 6.36
C LEU A 94 13.93 -16.54 6.19
N SER A 95 14.13 -16.02 4.98
CA SER A 95 15.16 -15.03 4.69
C SER A 95 14.96 -13.75 5.51
N CYS A 96 13.73 -13.25 5.56
CA CYS A 96 13.31 -12.12 6.38
C CYS A 96 13.58 -12.36 7.87
N ARG A 97 13.23 -13.54 8.40
CA ARG A 97 13.39 -13.86 9.84
C ARG A 97 14.84 -14.08 10.26
N SER A 98 15.68 -14.59 9.35
CA SER A 98 17.08 -14.91 9.64
C SER A 98 18.05 -13.78 9.28
N GLY A 99 17.62 -12.82 8.46
CA GLY A 99 18.47 -11.77 7.90
C GLY A 99 19.50 -12.29 6.89
N LYS A 100 19.32 -13.51 6.37
CA LYS A 100 20.22 -14.16 5.40
C LYS A 100 19.39 -14.75 4.26
N SER A 101 19.89 -14.68 3.03
CA SER A 101 19.16 -15.26 1.90
C SER A 101 19.08 -16.78 2.01
N ALA A 102 17.86 -17.31 2.06
CA ALA A 102 17.59 -18.74 2.01
C ALA A 102 17.46 -19.25 0.58
N MET A 103 17.03 -18.40 -0.36
CA MET A 103 16.82 -18.76 -1.77
C MET A 103 18.14 -19.01 -2.51
N SER A 104 18.17 -20.06 -3.34
CA SER A 104 19.22 -20.29 -4.33
C SER A 104 18.67 -20.19 -5.76
N HIS A 105 17.73 -21.06 -6.14
CA HIS A 105 17.11 -21.07 -7.47
C HIS A 105 15.77 -21.84 -7.44
N PHE A 106 14.98 -21.69 -8.50
CA PHE A 106 13.75 -22.44 -8.69
C PHE A 106 14.06 -23.85 -9.21
N ASP A 107 13.65 -24.88 -8.48
CA ASP A 107 13.80 -26.28 -8.88
C ASP A 107 12.82 -27.16 -8.08
N GLN A 108 12.39 -28.28 -8.68
CA GLN A 108 11.56 -29.31 -8.06
C GLN A 108 12.35 -30.22 -7.13
N ALA A 109 13.66 -30.35 -7.34
CA ALA A 109 14.55 -31.15 -6.49
C ALA A 109 15.63 -30.26 -5.88
N CYS A 110 16.00 -30.55 -4.64
CA CYS A 110 17.09 -29.87 -3.95
C CYS A 110 17.91 -30.88 -3.15
N SER A 111 19.21 -30.98 -3.43
CA SER A 111 20.17 -31.76 -2.63
C SER A 111 21.35 -30.90 -2.21
N GLU A 112 22.12 -31.35 -1.20
CA GLU A 112 23.35 -30.64 -0.80
C GLU A 112 24.43 -30.64 -1.90
N GLU A 113 24.47 -31.69 -2.73
CA GLU A 113 25.47 -31.86 -3.78
C GLU A 113 25.20 -31.02 -5.04
N GLN A 114 23.95 -30.57 -5.23
CA GLN A 114 23.59 -29.73 -6.36
C GLN A 114 24.23 -28.35 -6.25
N PRO A 115 24.76 -27.82 -7.37
CA PRO A 115 25.37 -26.50 -7.37
C PRO A 115 24.32 -25.43 -7.05
N LYS A 116 24.70 -24.47 -6.20
CA LYS A 116 23.82 -23.38 -5.75
C LYS A 116 24.17 -22.08 -6.46
N PHE A 117 23.21 -21.15 -6.52
CA PHE A 117 23.44 -19.81 -7.02
C PHE A 117 24.54 -19.10 -6.21
N ARG A 118 25.46 -18.46 -6.92
CA ARG A 118 26.55 -17.69 -6.33
C ARG A 118 26.80 -16.43 -7.15
N SER A 119 26.95 -15.31 -6.46
CA SER A 119 27.50 -14.07 -7.02
C SER A 119 29.00 -13.99 -6.71
N PHE A 120 29.74 -13.35 -7.60
CA PHE A 120 31.16 -13.09 -7.45
C PHE A 120 31.44 -11.64 -7.80
N LEU A 121 31.89 -10.88 -6.81
CA LEU A 121 32.40 -9.52 -6.96
C LEU A 121 33.92 -9.54 -6.94
N ASP A 122 34.55 -9.06 -8.01
CA ASP A 122 36.00 -8.95 -8.09
C ASP A 122 36.51 -7.79 -7.21
N PRO A 123 37.40 -8.02 -6.22
CA PRO A 123 37.85 -6.97 -5.30
C PRO A 123 38.67 -5.84 -5.94
N HIS A 124 39.27 -6.07 -7.11
CA HIS A 124 40.14 -5.09 -7.77
C HIS A 124 39.39 -4.27 -8.83
N THR A 125 38.57 -4.95 -9.63
CA THR A 125 37.84 -4.32 -10.74
C THR A 125 36.41 -3.94 -10.36
N GLY A 126 35.89 -4.48 -9.26
CA GLY A 126 34.49 -4.37 -8.88
C GLY A 126 33.55 -5.12 -9.84
N ALA A 127 34.08 -5.90 -10.79
CA ALA A 127 33.30 -6.56 -11.81
C ALA A 127 32.45 -7.70 -11.24
N LEU A 128 31.20 -7.80 -11.68
CA LEU A 128 30.24 -8.77 -11.20
C LEU A 128 30.07 -9.95 -12.17
N SER A 129 30.11 -11.17 -11.63
CA SER A 129 29.73 -12.39 -12.36
C SER A 129 28.83 -13.27 -11.50
N LEU A 130 27.91 -13.97 -12.15
CA LEU A 130 26.93 -14.85 -11.52
C LEU A 130 27.18 -16.29 -11.94
N PHE A 131 26.89 -17.22 -11.05
CA PHE A 131 26.77 -18.63 -11.36
C PHE A 131 25.33 -19.04 -11.15
N VAL A 132 24.66 -19.45 -12.23
CA VAL A 132 23.25 -19.84 -12.21
C VAL A 132 23.13 -21.34 -12.47
N PRO A 133 22.52 -22.12 -11.54
CA PRO A 133 22.25 -23.54 -11.75
C PRO A 133 21.24 -23.75 -12.89
N GLU A 134 21.49 -24.71 -13.79
CA GLU A 134 20.52 -25.06 -14.84
C GLU A 134 19.48 -26.07 -14.30
N GLN A 135 18.21 -25.88 -14.69
CA GLN A 135 17.12 -26.81 -14.40
C GLN A 135 17.30 -28.08 -15.24
N ALA A 136 17.45 -29.23 -14.58
CA ALA A 136 17.42 -30.58 -15.17
C ALA A 136 18.61 -31.05 -16.05
N GLY A 137 19.85 -30.65 -15.74
CA GLY A 137 21.07 -31.19 -16.38
C GLY A 137 22.02 -31.90 -15.40
N VAL A 138 22.51 -33.09 -15.78
CA VAL A 138 23.62 -33.77 -15.06
C VAL A 138 24.89 -32.93 -15.21
N GLY A 139 25.22 -32.17 -14.16
CA GLY A 139 26.54 -31.54 -14.01
C GLY A 139 26.72 -30.19 -14.67
N GLY A 140 26.34 -29.13 -13.95
CA GLY A 140 27.07 -27.85 -13.96
C GLY A 140 26.28 -26.66 -14.51
N GLY A 141 25.89 -25.75 -13.61
CA GLY A 141 25.34 -24.44 -13.97
C GLY A 141 26.31 -23.56 -14.78
N LYS A 142 25.79 -22.44 -15.27
CA LYS A 142 26.53 -21.54 -16.17
C LYS A 142 27.05 -20.31 -15.42
N ARG A 143 28.32 -19.98 -15.64
CA ARG A 143 28.89 -18.69 -15.20
C ARG A 143 28.60 -17.62 -16.25
N LEU A 144 27.96 -16.53 -15.83
CA LEU A 144 27.46 -15.45 -16.67
C LEU A 144 28.02 -14.12 -16.17
N LEU A 145 28.31 -13.21 -17.09
CA LEU A 145 28.66 -11.82 -16.77
C LEU A 145 27.39 -10.99 -16.63
N VAL A 146 27.43 -9.91 -15.86
CA VAL A 146 26.33 -8.96 -15.77
C VAL A 146 26.58 -7.79 -16.72
N CYS A 147 25.58 -7.43 -17.52
CA CYS A 147 25.67 -6.34 -18.48
C CYS A 147 25.79 -5.00 -17.74
N GLY A 148 26.67 -4.11 -18.21
CA GLY A 148 26.67 -2.72 -17.73
C GLY A 148 25.47 -1.91 -18.22
N GLN A 149 24.79 -2.36 -19.27
CA GLN A 149 23.53 -1.77 -19.74
C GLN A 149 22.40 -2.12 -18.77
N SER A 150 21.62 -1.12 -18.35
CA SER A 150 20.53 -1.25 -17.37
C SER A 150 20.99 -1.69 -15.97
N TRP A 151 22.27 -1.44 -15.63
CA TRP A 151 22.80 -1.62 -14.29
C TRP A 151 22.62 -0.34 -13.47
N ASP A 152 21.88 -0.41 -12.37
CA ASP A 152 21.52 0.72 -11.52
C ASP A 152 22.03 0.56 -10.07
N MET A 153 21.77 1.56 -9.23
CA MET A 153 22.17 1.52 -7.82
C MET A 153 21.41 0.46 -7.03
N ALA A 154 20.14 0.21 -7.36
CA ALA A 154 19.32 -0.80 -6.69
C ALA A 154 19.96 -2.19 -6.84
N ALA A 155 20.36 -2.60 -8.05
CA ALA A 155 21.05 -3.87 -8.26
C ALA A 155 22.44 -3.91 -7.61
N ALA A 156 23.18 -2.79 -7.62
CA ALA A 156 24.47 -2.70 -6.94
C ALA A 156 24.35 -2.84 -5.40
N ASN A 157 23.30 -2.25 -4.81
CA ASN A 157 22.99 -2.38 -3.39
C ASN A 157 22.80 -3.85 -3.00
N VAL A 158 22.03 -4.61 -3.77
CA VAL A 158 21.81 -6.04 -3.53
C VAL A 158 23.10 -6.86 -3.73
N ALA A 159 23.91 -6.54 -4.74
CA ALA A 159 25.20 -7.21 -4.95
C ALA A 159 26.12 -7.08 -3.74
N CYS A 160 26.24 -5.87 -3.19
CA CYS A 160 27.06 -5.62 -2.00
C CYS A 160 26.49 -6.29 -0.73
N LYS A 161 25.16 -6.34 -0.58
CA LYS A 161 24.50 -7.05 0.52
C LYS A 161 24.79 -8.55 0.51
N ASP A 162 24.75 -9.18 -0.67
CA ASP A 162 25.07 -10.62 -0.83
C ASP A 162 26.53 -10.93 -0.45
N HIS A 163 27.41 -9.92 -0.55
CA HIS A 163 28.83 -9.99 -0.15
C HIS A 163 29.13 -9.47 1.26
N GLY A 164 28.11 -9.31 2.11
CA GLY A 164 28.29 -8.99 3.54
C GLY A 164 28.36 -7.50 3.87
N HIS A 165 28.03 -6.61 2.93
CA HIS A 165 27.93 -5.17 3.17
C HIS A 165 26.45 -4.76 3.32
N PRO A 166 25.90 -4.67 4.55
CA PRO A 166 24.47 -4.45 4.76
C PRO A 166 23.96 -3.07 4.32
N LEU A 167 24.85 -2.08 4.19
CA LEU A 167 24.54 -0.72 3.74
C LEU A 167 24.46 -0.59 2.20
N GLY A 168 24.76 -1.66 1.45
CA GLY A 168 24.73 -1.65 -0.01
C GLY A 168 25.98 -1.02 -0.66
N ALA A 169 25.80 -0.46 -1.85
CA ALA A 169 26.85 0.03 -2.73
C ALA A 169 27.07 1.54 -2.60
N ALA A 170 28.32 2.01 -2.61
CA ALA A 170 28.63 3.44 -2.74
C ALA A 170 28.45 3.94 -4.18
N SER A 171 28.78 3.11 -5.17
CA SER A 171 28.57 3.44 -6.58
C SER A 171 28.26 2.23 -7.45
N ALA A 172 27.43 2.47 -8.47
CA ALA A 172 27.16 1.56 -9.58
C ALA A 172 27.85 2.10 -10.84
N GLY A 173 28.58 1.24 -11.55
CA GLY A 173 29.33 1.63 -12.74
C GLY A 173 29.44 0.50 -13.75
N SER A 174 30.28 0.71 -14.76
CA SER A 174 30.63 -0.33 -15.72
C SER A 174 32.06 -0.17 -16.21
N VAL A 175 32.71 -1.29 -16.51
CA VAL A 175 34.07 -1.35 -17.07
C VAL A 175 34.05 -2.05 -18.42
N ALA A 176 34.93 -1.68 -19.35
CA ALA A 176 35.10 -2.42 -20.59
C ALA A 176 35.57 -3.86 -20.30
N SER A 177 35.19 -4.83 -21.14
CA SER A 177 35.54 -6.25 -20.99
C SER A 177 36.99 -6.55 -21.38
N GLY A 178 37.61 -5.65 -22.15
CA GLY A 178 38.99 -5.74 -22.63
C GLY A 178 40.05 -5.87 -21.52
N PRO A 179 40.04 -5.07 -20.43
CA PRO A 179 41.05 -5.08 -19.37
C PRO A 179 40.92 -6.22 -18.34
N LEU A 180 39.83 -7.01 -18.34
CA LEU A 180 39.76 -8.27 -17.54
C LEU A 180 40.81 -9.30 -18.00
N ARG A 181 41.45 -9.05 -19.14
CA ARG A 181 42.64 -9.75 -19.62
C ARG A 181 43.92 -9.15 -19.00
N ARG A 182 44.28 -9.50 -17.77
CA ARG A 182 45.70 -9.39 -17.37
C ARG A 182 46.11 -10.36 -16.26
N GLY A 183 46.73 -11.45 -16.71
CA GLY A 183 47.36 -12.47 -15.88
C GLY A 183 47.96 -13.61 -16.71
N GLY A 184 48.69 -13.31 -17.79
CA GLY A 184 49.68 -14.22 -18.43
C GLY A 184 49.27 -15.58 -19.01
N HIS A 185 48.10 -16.13 -18.69
CA HIS A 185 47.58 -17.36 -19.25
C HIS A 185 46.13 -17.15 -19.67
N ALA A 186 45.85 -17.28 -20.97
CA ALA A 186 44.51 -17.26 -21.51
C ALA A 186 43.73 -18.49 -21.02
N LEU A 187 43.04 -18.36 -19.89
CA LEU A 187 42.04 -19.33 -19.44
C LEU A 187 40.67 -18.87 -19.90
N SER A 188 40.26 -19.45 -21.03
CA SER A 188 38.91 -19.43 -21.62
C SER A 188 38.40 -18.07 -22.12
N PRO A 189 37.70 -18.02 -23.27
CA PRO A 189 37.08 -16.78 -23.73
C PRO A 189 36.03 -16.32 -22.69
N LEU A 190 36.10 -15.04 -22.30
CA LEU A 190 35.00 -14.39 -21.57
C LEU A 190 33.70 -14.62 -22.37
N PRO A 191 32.59 -15.03 -21.73
CA PRO A 191 31.38 -15.35 -22.46
C PRO A 191 30.86 -14.12 -23.23
N ASP A 192 30.57 -14.29 -24.53
CA ASP A 192 30.05 -13.24 -25.43
C ASP A 192 28.62 -12.77 -25.09
N ARG A 193 28.04 -13.29 -23.99
CA ARG A 193 26.71 -12.98 -23.52
C ARG A 193 26.78 -12.54 -22.05
N CYS A 194 26.09 -11.45 -21.73
CA CYS A 194 25.89 -10.98 -20.37
C CYS A 194 24.39 -11.02 -20.05
N VAL A 195 24.03 -11.25 -18.78
CA VAL A 195 22.65 -11.18 -18.30
C VAL A 195 22.33 -9.79 -17.80
N ILE A 196 21.07 -9.37 -17.99
CA ILE A 196 20.55 -8.14 -17.41
C ILE A 196 19.88 -8.51 -16.10
N VAL A 197 20.28 -7.83 -15.02
CA VAL A 197 19.77 -8.07 -13.66
C VAL A 197 18.98 -6.83 -13.25
N ARG A 198 17.72 -7.02 -12.85
CA ARG A 198 16.87 -5.97 -12.30
C ARG A 198 16.45 -6.33 -10.88
N CYS A 199 16.82 -5.46 -9.94
CA CYS A 199 16.49 -5.58 -8.53
C CYS A 199 15.66 -4.37 -8.10
N ARG A 200 14.94 -4.49 -6.98
CA ARG A 200 14.26 -3.36 -6.34
C ARG A 200 15.15 -2.60 -5.36
N GLY A 201 16.23 -3.21 -4.87
CA GLY A 201 17.26 -2.61 -4.02
C GLY A 201 17.28 -3.13 -2.58
N PHE A 202 16.12 -3.59 -2.09
CA PHE A 202 15.95 -4.08 -0.72
C PHE A 202 16.24 -5.58 -0.56
N GLU A 203 16.37 -6.34 -1.65
CA GLU A 203 16.66 -7.78 -1.63
C GLU A 203 17.96 -8.10 -0.89
N THR A 204 18.07 -9.34 -0.39
CA THR A 204 19.26 -9.79 0.35
C THR A 204 20.29 -10.48 -0.53
N SER A 205 19.89 -10.96 -1.71
CA SER A 205 20.76 -11.65 -2.66
C SER A 205 20.31 -11.45 -4.10
N LEU A 206 21.24 -11.48 -5.04
CA LEU A 206 20.95 -11.36 -6.48
C LEU A 206 20.11 -12.53 -7.02
N ALA A 207 20.00 -13.64 -6.27
CA ALA A 207 19.09 -14.75 -6.58
C ALA A 207 17.61 -14.34 -6.51
N GLU A 208 17.30 -13.27 -5.76
CA GLU A 208 15.93 -12.76 -5.53
C GLU A 208 15.52 -11.73 -6.59
N CYS A 209 16.46 -11.30 -7.44
CA CYS A 209 16.21 -10.33 -8.51
C CYS A 209 15.70 -11.00 -9.79
N VAL A 210 15.14 -10.20 -10.69
CA VAL A 210 14.77 -10.67 -12.03
C VAL A 210 16.03 -10.72 -12.89
N ILE A 211 16.28 -11.87 -13.51
CA ILE A 211 17.42 -12.08 -14.39
C ILE A 211 16.89 -12.39 -15.79
N HIS A 212 17.19 -11.51 -16.75
CA HIS A 212 16.82 -11.69 -18.16
C HIS A 212 17.90 -12.47 -18.92
N ASP A 213 17.50 -13.19 -19.98
CA ASP A 213 18.41 -14.01 -20.79
C ASP A 213 19.57 -13.19 -21.40
N GLY A 214 20.65 -13.90 -21.70
CA GLY A 214 21.92 -13.30 -22.07
C GLY A 214 21.84 -12.47 -23.36
N VAL A 215 22.02 -11.16 -23.28
CA VAL A 215 22.18 -10.28 -24.44
C VAL A 215 23.63 -10.33 -24.90
N ARG A 216 23.88 -10.18 -26.22
CA ARG A 216 25.26 -10.04 -26.71
C ARG A 216 25.88 -8.82 -26.04
N VAL A 217 27.08 -8.98 -25.48
CA VAL A 217 27.79 -7.85 -24.88
C VAL A 217 28.10 -6.87 -26.01
N GLY A 218 27.39 -5.74 -26.09
CA GLY A 218 27.53 -4.73 -27.16
C GLY A 218 28.93 -4.10 -27.20
N GLU A 219 29.10 -2.90 -26.65
CA GLU A 219 30.44 -2.26 -26.50
C GLU A 219 31.38 -2.97 -25.50
N GLY A 220 31.08 -4.21 -25.09
CA GLY A 220 31.93 -4.94 -24.15
C GLY A 220 31.80 -4.50 -22.69
N ARG A 221 30.80 -3.72 -22.25
CA ARG A 221 30.78 -3.20 -20.86
C ARG A 221 30.17 -4.18 -19.85
N VAL A 222 30.91 -4.48 -18.79
CA VAL A 222 30.52 -5.34 -17.66
C VAL A 222 30.16 -4.46 -16.46
N ALA A 223 29.10 -4.83 -15.73
CA ALA A 223 28.67 -4.13 -14.53
C ALA A 223 29.73 -4.17 -13.42
N THR A 224 29.90 -3.05 -12.73
CA THR A 224 30.76 -2.93 -11.56
C THR A 224 30.02 -2.34 -10.37
N ALA A 225 30.35 -2.78 -9.16
CA ALA A 225 29.84 -2.21 -7.93
C ALA A 225 30.98 -1.94 -6.95
N THR A 226 30.92 -0.80 -6.26
CA THR A 226 31.77 -0.51 -5.10
C THR A 226 30.92 -0.52 -3.84
N CYS A 227 31.33 -1.26 -2.81
CA CYS A 227 30.54 -1.39 -1.59
C CYS A 227 30.80 -0.24 -0.63
N TYR A 228 29.75 0.20 0.05
CA TYR A 228 29.81 1.38 0.93
C TYR A 228 30.61 1.07 2.20
N ASP A 229 31.64 1.86 2.46
CA ASP A 229 32.37 1.90 3.74
C ASP A 229 32.02 3.18 4.50
N ARG A 230 31.65 3.02 5.78
CA ARG A 230 31.38 4.16 6.68
C ARG A 230 32.61 5.04 6.90
N ASN A 231 33.81 4.48 6.83
CA ASN A 231 35.05 5.23 7.04
C ASN A 231 35.39 6.14 5.85
N GLU A 232 34.90 5.79 4.66
CA GLU A 232 35.09 6.54 3.41
C GLU A 232 33.87 7.39 3.05
N ALA A 233 32.95 7.57 4.01
CA ALA A 233 31.75 8.37 3.79
C ALA A 233 32.10 9.82 3.44
N PRO A 234 31.35 10.45 2.51
CA PRO A 234 31.59 11.83 2.12
C PRO A 234 31.42 12.78 3.32
N ARG A 235 32.28 13.80 3.41
CA ARG A 235 32.24 14.81 4.49
C ARG A 235 30.97 15.66 4.47
N GLU A 236 30.39 15.85 3.30
CA GLU A 236 29.10 16.51 3.09
C GLU A 236 28.09 15.47 2.62
N CYS A 237 27.05 15.25 3.43
CA CYS A 237 25.98 14.30 3.16
C CYS A 237 24.80 15.07 2.57
N GLY A 238 24.50 14.85 1.29
CA GLY A 238 23.36 15.52 0.63
C GLY A 238 22.03 15.06 1.22
N PHE A 239 21.85 13.75 1.38
CA PHE A 239 20.72 13.15 2.06
C PHE A 239 21.19 11.95 2.89
N ALA A 240 20.71 11.88 4.14
CA ALA A 240 21.03 10.79 5.06
C ALA A 240 19.88 9.77 5.07
N CYS A 241 20.15 8.57 4.55
CA CYS A 241 19.24 7.45 4.58
C CYS A 241 18.95 6.98 6.02
N VAL A 242 17.85 6.25 6.22
CA VAL A 242 17.48 5.74 7.55
C VAL A 242 18.50 4.71 8.07
N ASN A 243 19.07 3.88 7.19
CA ASN A 243 20.18 2.97 7.51
C ASN A 243 21.53 3.67 7.81
N GLY A 244 21.61 5.00 7.66
CA GLY A 244 22.81 5.81 7.91
C GLY A 244 23.79 5.93 6.72
N LYS A 245 23.41 5.46 5.53
CA LYS A 245 24.13 5.72 4.28
C LYS A 245 23.91 7.16 3.84
N CYS A 246 24.94 7.78 3.27
CA CYS A 246 24.84 9.10 2.65
C CYS A 246 24.73 8.96 1.14
N VAL A 247 23.72 9.62 0.57
CA VAL A 247 23.50 9.72 -0.88
C VAL A 247 23.47 11.18 -1.32
N SER A 248 23.63 11.42 -2.62
CA SER A 248 23.55 12.77 -3.17
C SER A 248 22.13 13.31 -3.08
N ALA A 249 21.99 14.63 -2.92
CA ALA A 249 20.67 15.26 -2.97
C ALA A 249 19.96 15.00 -4.31
N ASN A 250 20.67 14.78 -5.43
CA ASN A 250 20.09 14.48 -6.74
C ASN A 250 19.64 13.02 -6.94
N GLN A 251 19.95 12.16 -5.97
CA GLN A 251 19.57 10.74 -5.94
C GLN A 251 18.28 10.50 -5.15
N THR A 252 17.67 11.54 -4.59
CA THR A 252 16.39 11.41 -3.90
C THR A 252 15.22 11.54 -4.86
N CYS A 253 14.14 10.82 -4.58
CA CYS A 253 12.89 10.87 -5.34
C CYS A 253 13.07 10.63 -6.84
N ASP A 254 14.02 9.79 -7.26
CA ASP A 254 14.31 9.55 -8.69
C ASP A 254 13.77 8.21 -9.22
N GLY A 255 13.06 7.47 -8.37
CA GLY A 255 12.50 6.15 -8.61
C GLY A 255 13.46 5.00 -8.29
N ILE A 256 14.73 5.25 -7.97
CA ILE A 256 15.75 4.22 -7.71
C ILE A 256 16.03 4.16 -6.22
N ASP A 257 16.11 2.95 -5.65
CA ASP A 257 16.56 2.76 -4.26
C ASP A 257 18.08 2.93 -4.16
N ASP A 258 18.57 4.17 -4.07
CA ASP A 258 19.97 4.48 -3.82
C ASP A 258 20.32 4.16 -2.36
N CYS A 259 19.42 4.33 -1.41
CA CYS A 259 19.66 4.03 0.01
C CYS A 259 19.84 2.53 0.32
N GLY A 260 19.16 1.64 -0.41
CA GLY A 260 19.07 0.20 -0.16
C GLY A 260 18.01 -0.19 0.89
N ASP A 261 17.26 0.78 1.42
CA ASP A 261 16.10 0.58 2.31
C ASP A 261 14.88 1.41 1.87
N LEU A 262 14.96 2.00 0.68
CA LEU A 262 13.97 2.82 0.00
C LEU A 262 13.67 4.17 0.70
N SER A 263 14.52 4.62 1.64
CA SER A 263 14.30 5.86 2.42
C SER A 263 14.20 7.14 1.57
N ASP A 264 15.00 7.19 0.51
CA ASP A 264 15.13 8.26 -0.48
C ASP A 264 13.90 8.42 -1.39
N GLU A 265 13.08 7.37 -1.51
CA GLU A 265 11.93 7.34 -2.42
C GLU A 265 10.56 7.40 -1.69
N MET A 266 10.56 7.51 -0.35
CA MET A 266 9.36 7.38 0.49
C MET A 266 8.63 8.68 0.81
N CYS A 267 9.32 9.81 0.72
CA CYS A 267 8.79 11.12 1.11
C CYS A 267 8.99 12.12 -0.03
N CYS A 268 8.19 12.00 -1.08
CA CYS A 268 8.36 12.79 -2.30
C CYS A 268 7.12 13.63 -2.62
N LYS A 269 7.36 14.92 -2.89
CA LYS A 269 6.37 15.86 -3.41
C LYS A 269 6.29 15.78 -4.94
N ARG A 270 7.43 15.54 -5.60
CA ARG A 270 7.57 15.32 -7.03
C ARG A 270 8.69 14.31 -7.26
N CYS A 271 8.60 13.53 -8.34
CA CYS A 271 9.68 12.63 -8.73
C CYS A 271 10.58 13.25 -9.80
N ARG A 272 11.86 12.89 -9.78
CA ARG A 272 12.90 13.22 -10.74
C ARG A 272 12.95 12.19 -11.85
N ARG A 273 13.71 12.49 -12.92
CA ARG A 273 14.06 11.56 -14.01
C ARG A 273 12.88 10.87 -14.70
N GLY A 274 11.67 11.43 -14.60
CA GLY A 274 10.47 10.84 -15.19
C GLY A 274 9.91 9.65 -14.41
N ALA A 275 10.35 9.42 -13.17
CA ALA A 275 9.72 8.47 -12.26
C ALA A 275 8.27 8.86 -11.95
N PHE A 276 7.44 7.87 -11.64
CA PHE A 276 6.04 8.05 -11.34
C PHE A 276 5.83 8.27 -9.85
N ARG A 277 4.93 9.19 -9.50
CA ARG A 277 4.62 9.53 -8.11
C ARG A 277 3.29 8.90 -7.71
N CYS A 278 3.33 8.00 -6.74
CA CYS A 278 2.14 7.49 -6.06
C CYS A 278 1.46 8.61 -5.23
N ASP A 279 0.14 8.49 -5.01
CA ASP A 279 -0.63 9.40 -4.14
C ASP A 279 -0.14 9.35 -2.69
N SER A 280 0.40 8.20 -2.27
CA SER A 280 1.05 8.02 -0.97
C SER A 280 2.31 8.88 -0.79
N GLY A 281 2.85 9.47 -1.87
CA GLY A 281 4.09 10.25 -1.86
C GLY A 281 5.35 9.42 -2.10
N VAL A 282 5.20 8.20 -2.60
CA VAL A 282 6.30 7.31 -2.98
C VAL A 282 6.62 7.47 -4.46
N CYS A 283 7.91 7.46 -4.82
CA CYS A 283 8.35 7.45 -6.22
C CYS A 283 8.70 6.03 -6.67
N VAL A 284 8.24 5.65 -7.86
CA VAL A 284 8.53 4.35 -8.50
C VAL A 284 9.07 4.57 -9.91
N GLN A 285 9.89 3.64 -10.39
CA GLN A 285 10.41 3.71 -11.76
C GLN A 285 9.30 3.60 -12.80
N ALA A 286 9.55 4.14 -14.00
CA ALA A 286 8.58 4.07 -15.10
C ALA A 286 8.30 2.64 -15.59
N ASP A 287 9.20 1.69 -15.34
CA ASP A 287 9.00 0.27 -15.70
C ASP A 287 8.08 -0.49 -14.72
N ALA A 288 7.70 0.14 -13.60
CA ALA A 288 6.68 -0.36 -12.69
C ALA A 288 5.25 0.00 -13.14
N LEU A 289 5.08 0.79 -14.21
CA LEU A 289 3.77 1.17 -14.72
C LEU A 289 3.16 0.06 -15.58
N ALA A 290 1.95 -0.37 -15.23
CA ALA A 290 1.21 -1.44 -15.90
C ALA A 290 2.05 -2.72 -16.11
N ASP A 291 2.91 -3.04 -15.13
CA ASP A 291 3.78 -4.21 -15.18
C ASP A 291 3.05 -5.46 -14.67
N GLY A 292 1.85 -5.31 -14.10
CA GLY A 292 1.02 -6.35 -13.51
C GLY A 292 1.30 -6.59 -12.03
N GLN A 293 1.93 -5.64 -11.33
CA GLN A 293 2.22 -5.66 -9.91
C GLN A 293 1.93 -4.29 -9.28
N MET A 294 0.96 -4.24 -8.35
CA MET A 294 0.74 -3.00 -7.60
C MET A 294 1.91 -2.70 -6.67
N ASP A 295 2.68 -1.68 -7.02
CA ASP A 295 3.76 -1.10 -6.25
C ASP A 295 3.30 0.13 -5.46
N CYS A 296 2.35 0.91 -5.99
CA CYS A 296 1.67 1.97 -5.25
C CYS A 296 0.51 1.42 -4.39
N LEU A 297 0.24 2.04 -3.23
CA LEU A 297 -0.79 1.57 -2.29
C LEU A 297 -2.21 1.57 -2.86
N ALA A 298 -2.56 2.55 -3.68
CA ALA A 298 -3.89 2.68 -4.26
C ALA A 298 -4.01 2.02 -5.66
N GLY A 299 -2.94 1.35 -6.11
CA GLY A 299 -2.88 0.65 -7.40
C GLY A 299 -2.94 1.58 -8.60
N GLU A 300 -2.60 2.86 -8.42
CA GLU A 300 -2.60 3.87 -9.47
C GLU A 300 -1.60 3.57 -10.60
N ASP A 301 -0.50 2.90 -10.28
CA ASP A 301 0.52 2.43 -11.21
C ASP A 301 0.01 1.36 -12.19
N GLU A 302 -1.02 0.62 -11.79
CA GLU A 302 -1.68 -0.43 -12.57
C GLU A 302 -3.01 0.03 -13.18
N ALA A 303 -3.29 1.34 -13.15
CA ALA A 303 -4.51 1.89 -13.72
C ALA A 303 -4.53 1.73 -15.25
N PRO A 304 -5.72 1.50 -15.87
CA PRO A 304 -5.85 1.26 -17.31
C PRO A 304 -5.48 2.46 -18.20
N THR A 305 -5.19 3.61 -17.60
CA THR A 305 -4.65 4.80 -18.27
C THR A 305 -3.18 4.67 -18.64
N HIS A 306 -2.45 3.76 -17.98
CA HIS A 306 -1.05 3.51 -18.25
C HIS A 306 -0.90 2.45 -19.33
N GLU A 307 -0.05 2.72 -20.31
CA GLU A 307 0.43 1.70 -21.23
C GLU A 307 1.69 1.07 -20.63
N PRO A 308 1.86 -0.26 -20.74
CA PRO A 308 3.07 -0.91 -20.29
C PRO A 308 4.27 -0.26 -20.99
N ALA A 309 5.30 0.09 -20.21
CA ALA A 309 6.53 0.64 -20.75
C ALA A 309 6.98 -0.24 -21.92
N GLY A 310 7.00 0.35 -23.14
CA GLY A 310 7.20 -0.39 -24.37
C GLY A 310 8.37 -1.36 -24.20
N THR A 311 8.13 -2.62 -24.50
CA THR A 311 9.12 -3.72 -24.48
C THR A 311 10.36 -3.33 -25.29
N GLU A 312 11.28 -2.58 -24.69
CA GLU A 312 12.63 -2.47 -25.18
C GLU A 312 13.29 -3.81 -24.85
N MET A 313 13.23 -4.66 -25.87
CA MET A 313 13.77 -6.01 -26.01
C MET A 313 12.82 -7.14 -25.57
N ASN A 314 12.41 -7.96 -26.55
CA ASN A 314 11.86 -9.31 -26.38
C ASN A 314 12.90 -10.23 -25.71
N VAL A 315 13.29 -9.95 -24.47
CA VAL A 315 14.21 -10.82 -23.72
C VAL A 315 13.38 -11.71 -22.83
N THR A 316 13.52 -13.02 -23.03
CA THR A 316 12.89 -14.02 -22.16
C THR A 316 13.46 -13.91 -20.76
N GLU A 317 12.60 -13.86 -19.75
CA GLU A 317 12.99 -13.92 -18.35
C GLU A 317 13.57 -15.30 -18.04
N TYR A 318 14.83 -15.35 -17.58
CA TYR A 318 15.53 -16.58 -17.25
C TYR A 318 15.21 -17.03 -15.81
N ILE A 319 15.14 -16.08 -14.87
CA ILE A 319 14.65 -16.26 -13.49
C ILE A 319 13.70 -15.10 -13.17
N SER A 320 12.46 -15.40 -12.78
CA SER A 320 11.44 -14.37 -12.49
C SER A 320 10.70 -14.64 -11.17
N PRO A 321 11.22 -14.08 -10.06
CA PRO A 321 10.49 -14.06 -8.79
C PRO A 321 9.21 -13.22 -8.85
N ARG A 322 9.09 -12.29 -9.81
CA ARG A 322 7.88 -11.50 -10.06
C ARG A 322 6.69 -12.38 -10.45
N LYS A 323 6.90 -13.39 -11.30
CA LYS A 323 5.83 -14.32 -11.71
C LYS A 323 5.21 -15.06 -10.52
N GLU A 324 6.05 -15.54 -9.60
CA GLU A 324 5.59 -16.23 -8.39
C GLU A 324 4.92 -15.27 -7.40
N THR A 325 5.43 -14.04 -7.29
CA THR A 325 4.80 -13.00 -6.48
C THR A 325 3.41 -12.65 -7.00
N ARG A 326 3.23 -12.55 -8.33
CA ARG A 326 1.93 -12.36 -8.98
C ARG A 326 1.00 -13.55 -8.78
N ALA A 327 1.50 -14.78 -8.91
CA ALA A 327 0.72 -15.99 -8.68
C ALA A 327 0.20 -16.07 -7.23
N ASN A 328 1.09 -15.82 -6.25
CA ASN A 328 0.71 -15.74 -4.84
C ASN A 328 -0.38 -14.68 -4.61
N ARG A 329 -0.21 -13.51 -5.23
CA ARG A 329 -1.18 -12.43 -5.16
C ARG A 329 -2.53 -12.82 -5.76
N ALA A 330 -2.56 -13.35 -6.97
CA ALA A 330 -3.79 -13.80 -7.63
C ALA A 330 -4.50 -14.89 -6.82
N HIS A 331 -3.75 -15.80 -6.19
CA HIS A 331 -4.29 -16.81 -5.30
C HIS A 331 -4.97 -16.18 -4.07
N LEU A 332 -4.34 -15.19 -3.43
CA LEU A 332 -4.94 -14.46 -2.30
C LEU A 332 -6.16 -13.64 -2.72
N GLU A 333 -6.11 -12.98 -3.88
CA GLU A 333 -7.22 -12.21 -4.44
C GLU A 333 -8.42 -13.11 -4.80
N SER A 334 -8.19 -14.31 -5.33
CA SER A 334 -9.28 -15.24 -5.65
C SER A 334 -10.07 -15.69 -4.42
N LYS A 335 -9.44 -15.66 -3.24
CA LYS A 335 -10.06 -16.02 -1.96
C LYS A 335 -10.88 -14.88 -1.36
N LEU A 336 -10.84 -13.67 -1.90
CA LEU A 336 -11.49 -12.51 -1.29
C LEU A 336 -12.31 -11.68 -2.29
N GLN A 337 -13.63 -11.79 -2.19
CA GLN A 337 -14.58 -11.01 -3.00
C GLN A 337 -15.15 -9.86 -2.18
N CYS A 338 -14.51 -8.68 -2.22
CA CYS A 338 -15.04 -7.46 -1.61
C CYS A 338 -14.96 -6.27 -2.58
N GLY A 339 -15.81 -5.26 -2.34
CA GLY A 339 -15.73 -3.94 -2.98
C GLY A 339 -16.14 -3.89 -4.45
N ILE A 340 -16.60 -5.00 -5.04
CA ILE A 340 -17.09 -5.06 -6.43
C ILE A 340 -18.60 -5.26 -6.40
N ALA A 341 -19.34 -4.23 -6.81
CA ALA A 341 -20.80 -4.30 -6.92
C ALA A 341 -21.21 -5.18 -8.12
N ASN A 342 -22.20 -6.03 -7.92
CA ASN A 342 -22.80 -6.80 -9.00
C ASN A 342 -23.77 -5.93 -9.81
N LEU A 343 -23.28 -5.34 -10.89
CA LEU A 343 -24.06 -4.45 -11.76
C LEU A 343 -25.25 -5.14 -12.46
N THR A 344 -25.20 -6.47 -12.62
CA THR A 344 -26.30 -7.23 -13.23
C THR A 344 -27.54 -7.29 -12.33
N ALA A 345 -27.36 -7.22 -11.00
CA ALA A 345 -28.44 -7.23 -10.04
C ALA A 345 -29.12 -5.84 -9.87
N ALA A 346 -28.54 -4.77 -10.43
CA ALA A 346 -29.08 -3.41 -10.41
C ALA A 346 -30.05 -3.12 -11.57
N HIS A 347 -30.16 -4.04 -12.54
CA HIS A 347 -31.07 -3.94 -13.67
C HIS A 347 -32.39 -4.67 -13.36
N ASP A 348 -33.27 -4.01 -12.61
CA ASP A 348 -34.70 -4.32 -12.70
C ASP A 348 -35.50 -3.08 -13.10
N SER A 349 -36.26 -3.26 -14.19
CA SER A 349 -37.28 -2.42 -14.81
C SER A 349 -36.88 -1.21 -15.68
N SER A 350 -37.05 -1.40 -17.00
CA SER A 350 -37.85 -0.53 -17.87
C SER A 350 -38.00 0.96 -17.45
N VAL A 351 -36.97 1.77 -17.67
CA VAL A 351 -37.13 3.22 -17.89
C VAL A 351 -36.11 3.60 -18.94
N GLY A 352 -36.63 4.01 -20.11
CA GLY A 352 -35.83 4.31 -21.28
C GLY A 352 -34.81 5.42 -21.04
N ASP A 353 -33.66 5.24 -21.69
CA ASP A 353 -32.62 6.24 -21.92
C ASP A 353 -33.22 7.61 -22.28
N ARG A 354 -33.19 8.51 -21.31
CA ARG A 354 -33.14 9.95 -21.60
C ARG A 354 -32.06 10.53 -20.70
N ALA A 355 -30.87 10.68 -21.27
CA ALA A 355 -29.80 11.53 -20.78
C ALA A 355 -30.28 12.99 -20.74
N GLY A 356 -31.07 13.33 -19.71
CA GLY A 356 -31.42 14.68 -19.33
C GLY A 356 -30.52 15.11 -18.18
N ARG A 357 -29.84 16.26 -18.32
CA ARG A 357 -29.07 16.93 -17.25
C ARG A 357 -29.78 16.80 -15.89
N VAL A 358 -29.20 15.99 -15.01
CA VAL A 358 -29.68 15.84 -13.63
C VAL A 358 -29.42 17.15 -12.90
N LYS A 359 -30.47 17.88 -12.56
CA LYS A 359 -30.37 19.04 -11.65
C LYS A 359 -29.91 18.53 -10.29
N ARG A 360 -28.75 19.00 -9.83
CA ARG A 360 -28.16 18.70 -8.51
C ARG A 360 -29.15 19.09 -7.42
N VAL A 361 -29.74 18.10 -6.75
CA VAL A 361 -30.67 18.31 -5.63
C VAL A 361 -29.85 18.33 -4.34
N VAL A 362 -30.03 19.39 -3.57
CA VAL A 362 -29.41 19.58 -2.24
C VAL A 362 -29.92 18.47 -1.31
N GLY A 363 -29.02 17.70 -0.71
CA GLY A 363 -29.35 16.56 0.17
C GLY A 363 -29.31 15.16 -0.45
N GLY A 364 -28.73 15.00 -1.65
CA GLY A 364 -28.43 13.70 -2.27
C GLY A 364 -29.42 13.24 -3.35
N VAL A 365 -29.03 12.22 -4.11
CA VAL A 365 -29.81 11.62 -5.21
C VAL A 365 -30.41 10.29 -4.73
N ALA A 366 -31.63 9.98 -5.17
CA ALA A 366 -32.23 8.68 -4.87
C ALA A 366 -31.40 7.56 -5.52
N ALA A 367 -30.99 6.59 -4.71
CA ALA A 367 -30.30 5.41 -5.23
C ALA A 367 -31.28 4.53 -6.02
N ASN A 368 -30.79 3.87 -7.05
CA ASN A 368 -31.52 2.77 -7.68
C ASN A 368 -31.64 1.60 -6.70
N ARG A 369 -32.62 0.72 -6.95
CA ARG A 369 -32.72 -0.53 -6.20
C ARG A 369 -31.41 -1.31 -6.36
N THR A 370 -30.96 -1.94 -5.27
CA THR A 370 -29.75 -2.80 -5.22
C THR A 370 -28.44 -2.16 -5.71
N GLN A 371 -28.39 -0.83 -5.87
CA GLN A 371 -27.20 -0.10 -6.33
C GLN A 371 -26.06 -0.15 -5.30
N ILE A 372 -26.39 -0.02 -4.01
CA ILE A 372 -25.42 0.07 -2.92
C ILE A 372 -25.52 -1.19 -2.07
N GLN A 373 -24.81 -2.24 -2.50
CA GLN A 373 -25.02 -3.62 -2.03
C GLN A 373 -24.44 -3.91 -0.63
N TRP A 374 -23.52 -3.06 -0.16
CA TRP A 374 -22.92 -3.15 1.18
C TRP A 374 -23.70 -2.34 2.23
N GLN A 375 -24.65 -1.49 1.83
CA GLN A 375 -25.46 -0.69 2.75
C GLN A 375 -26.39 -1.61 3.54
N VAL A 376 -26.39 -1.49 4.87
CA VAL A 376 -27.37 -2.17 5.72
C VAL A 376 -28.14 -1.19 6.60
N GLY A 377 -29.37 -1.56 6.91
CA GLY A 377 -30.20 -0.87 7.90
C GLY A 377 -30.17 -1.62 9.23
N LEU A 378 -29.73 -0.96 10.30
CA LEU A 378 -29.79 -1.50 11.65
C LEU A 378 -31.15 -1.16 12.27
N GLU A 379 -31.98 -2.19 12.43
CA GLU A 379 -33.27 -2.11 13.09
C GLU A 379 -33.12 -2.33 14.60
N ASP A 380 -33.69 -1.41 15.38
CA ASP A 380 -33.83 -1.48 16.83
C ASP A 380 -35.32 -1.40 17.15
N ASN A 381 -35.87 -2.45 17.78
CA ASN A 381 -37.27 -2.53 18.19
C ASN A 381 -38.28 -2.18 17.07
N GLY A 382 -38.04 -2.65 15.85
CA GLY A 382 -38.95 -2.48 14.71
C GLY A 382 -38.75 -1.20 13.87
N ARG A 383 -37.77 -0.35 14.22
CA ARG A 383 -37.44 0.85 13.43
C ARG A 383 -35.96 0.89 13.07
N ILE A 384 -35.67 1.26 11.82
CA ILE A 384 -34.30 1.51 11.38
C ILE A 384 -33.83 2.84 11.97
N ASN A 385 -32.90 2.76 12.92
CA ASN A 385 -32.36 3.92 13.62
C ASN A 385 -31.02 4.36 13.03
N CYS A 386 -30.18 3.40 12.64
CA CYS A 386 -28.85 3.67 12.10
C CYS A 386 -28.57 2.87 10.84
N GLY A 387 -27.59 3.33 10.07
CA GLY A 387 -26.97 2.57 9.00
C GLY A 387 -25.90 1.61 9.52
N GLY A 388 -25.36 0.83 8.60
CA GLY A 388 -24.17 0.03 8.81
C GLY A 388 -23.60 -0.39 7.46
N THR A 389 -22.49 -1.11 7.51
CA THR A 389 -21.83 -1.63 6.31
C THR A 389 -21.48 -3.09 6.47
N TYR A 390 -21.84 -3.90 5.48
CA TYR A 390 -21.43 -5.29 5.42
C TYR A 390 -19.99 -5.40 4.92
N ILE A 391 -19.12 -6.07 5.69
CA ILE A 391 -17.69 -6.21 5.37
C ILE A 391 -17.28 -7.65 5.02
N GLY A 392 -18.20 -8.61 5.08
CA GLY A 392 -17.97 -9.99 4.68
C GLY A 392 -18.09 -10.98 5.83
N GLY A 393 -18.17 -12.27 5.49
CA GLY A 393 -18.46 -13.34 6.43
C GLY A 393 -19.80 -13.10 7.12
N CYS A 394 -19.77 -12.88 8.45
CA CYS A 394 -20.96 -12.61 9.25
C CYS A 394 -20.84 -11.31 10.05
N TRP A 395 -20.14 -10.33 9.48
CA TRP A 395 -19.75 -9.10 10.15
C TRP A 395 -20.30 -7.86 9.47
N VAL A 396 -20.84 -6.96 10.30
CA VAL A 396 -21.30 -5.64 9.92
C VAL A 396 -20.59 -4.61 10.81
N VAL A 397 -20.13 -3.53 10.21
CA VAL A 397 -19.53 -2.39 10.90
C VAL A 397 -20.58 -1.28 11.04
N THR A 398 -20.65 -0.63 12.20
CA THR A 398 -21.50 0.53 12.45
C THR A 398 -20.87 1.45 13.50
N ALA A 399 -21.50 2.57 13.82
CA ALA A 399 -21.06 3.48 14.87
C ALA A 399 -21.37 2.90 16.27
N ALA A 400 -20.52 3.17 17.26
CA ALA A 400 -20.73 2.71 18.63
C ALA A 400 -21.94 3.37 19.29
N HIS A 401 -22.18 4.66 19.02
CA HIS A 401 -23.33 5.38 19.57
C HIS A 401 -24.69 4.87 19.08
N CYS A 402 -24.71 4.07 18.01
CA CYS A 402 -25.91 3.44 17.46
C CYS A 402 -26.34 2.15 18.18
N VAL A 403 -25.42 1.52 18.91
CA VAL A 403 -25.63 0.18 19.47
C VAL A 403 -25.47 0.16 20.98
N ARG A 404 -26.12 -0.84 21.60
CA ARG A 404 -26.02 -1.16 23.02
C ARG A 404 -25.64 -2.64 23.15
N PRO A 405 -25.07 -3.08 24.29
CA PRO A 405 -24.74 -4.49 24.53
C PRO A 405 -26.00 -5.34 24.81
N ASN A 406 -26.96 -5.30 23.89
CA ASN A 406 -28.21 -6.05 23.92
C ASN A 406 -28.54 -6.56 22.50
N PRO A 407 -27.91 -7.67 22.05
CA PRO A 407 -28.02 -8.14 20.67
C PRO A 407 -29.45 -8.51 20.26
N SER A 408 -30.27 -9.02 21.19
CA SER A 408 -31.64 -9.44 20.92
C SER A 408 -32.59 -8.31 20.50
N ALA A 409 -32.23 -7.05 20.77
CA ALA A 409 -32.99 -5.89 20.32
C ALA A 409 -32.77 -5.56 18.84
N TYR A 410 -31.72 -6.11 18.22
CA TYR A 410 -31.26 -5.71 16.90
C TYR A 410 -31.53 -6.75 15.82
N ARG A 411 -31.91 -6.24 14.64
CA ARG A 411 -31.98 -7.00 13.38
C ARG A 411 -31.26 -6.20 12.30
N VAL A 412 -30.53 -6.88 11.42
CA VAL A 412 -29.86 -6.25 10.28
C VAL A 412 -30.67 -6.53 9.02
N LYS A 413 -31.00 -5.47 8.29
CA LYS A 413 -31.71 -5.53 7.01
C LYS A 413 -30.75 -5.23 5.86
N PHE A 414 -30.63 -6.18 4.94
CA PHE A 414 -29.83 -6.09 3.72
C PHE A 414 -30.70 -5.72 2.52
N SER A 415 -30.13 -5.14 1.47
CA SER A 415 -30.83 -4.82 0.22
C SER A 415 -32.18 -4.11 0.43
N ILE A 416 -32.19 -3.13 1.33
CA ILE A 416 -33.37 -2.32 1.64
C ILE A 416 -33.29 -1.00 0.88
N TRP A 417 -34.32 -0.66 0.12
CA TRP A 417 -34.42 0.63 -0.56
C TRP A 417 -35.38 1.57 0.15
N LYS A 418 -36.58 1.08 0.51
CA LYS A 418 -37.57 1.82 1.29
C LYS A 418 -37.47 1.46 2.77
N LYS A 419 -37.38 2.46 3.64
CA LYS A 419 -37.18 2.27 5.10
C LYS A 419 -38.24 1.37 5.76
N SER A 420 -39.47 1.43 5.27
CA SER A 420 -40.64 0.76 5.87
C SER A 420 -41.12 -0.47 5.10
N THR A 421 -40.59 -0.73 3.90
CA THR A 421 -41.11 -1.79 3.00
C THR A 421 -39.95 -2.68 2.56
N PRO A 422 -39.91 -3.95 3.02
CA PRO A 422 -38.99 -4.95 2.49
C PRO A 422 -39.21 -5.16 0.99
N GLN A 423 -38.14 -5.48 0.28
CA GLN A 423 -38.17 -5.88 -1.13
C GLN A 423 -37.99 -7.40 -1.22
N ASP A 424 -38.21 -7.98 -2.40
CA ASP A 424 -38.03 -9.42 -2.63
C ASP A 424 -36.58 -9.89 -2.41
N THR A 425 -35.62 -8.97 -2.55
CA THR A 425 -34.19 -9.22 -2.30
C THR A 425 -33.74 -8.85 -0.88
N THR A 426 -34.64 -8.42 0.01
CA THR A 426 -34.31 -7.97 1.37
C THR A 426 -34.16 -9.14 2.33
N ASP A 427 -32.94 -9.36 2.80
CA ASP A 427 -32.68 -10.30 3.89
C ASP A 427 -32.76 -9.61 5.25
N ILE A 428 -33.39 -10.27 6.22
CA ILE A 428 -33.48 -9.77 7.60
C ILE A 428 -32.87 -10.79 8.54
N ILE A 429 -31.71 -10.45 9.09
CA ILE A 429 -30.88 -11.39 9.84
C ILE A 429 -30.80 -10.93 11.31
N PRO A 430 -31.08 -11.81 12.29
CA PRO A 430 -30.95 -11.47 13.70
C PRO A 430 -29.48 -11.32 14.11
N VAL A 431 -29.23 -10.48 15.11
CA VAL A 431 -27.87 -10.26 15.64
C VAL A 431 -27.52 -11.32 16.67
N GLY A 432 -26.33 -11.91 16.53
CA GLY A 432 -25.77 -12.86 17.48
C GLY A 432 -24.95 -12.19 18.58
N ASN A 433 -24.15 -11.18 18.23
CA ASN A 433 -23.33 -10.44 19.19
C ASN A 433 -23.07 -9.00 18.75
N VAL A 434 -22.82 -8.10 19.70
CA VAL A 434 -22.43 -6.70 19.47
C VAL A 434 -21.15 -6.42 20.24
N ILE A 435 -20.13 -5.94 19.54
CA ILE A 435 -18.80 -5.64 20.08
C ILE A 435 -18.55 -4.15 19.90
N ILE A 436 -18.63 -3.40 20.99
CA ILE A 436 -18.33 -1.97 21.03
C ILE A 436 -16.83 -1.80 21.31
N HIS A 437 -16.18 -0.84 20.67
CA HIS A 437 -14.78 -0.56 20.94
C HIS A 437 -14.56 -0.24 22.44
N PRO A 438 -13.58 -0.88 23.12
CA PRO A 438 -13.45 -0.79 24.58
C PRO A 438 -13.10 0.61 25.10
N ARG A 439 -12.49 1.44 24.24
CA ARG A 439 -12.14 2.84 24.54
C ARG A 439 -13.16 3.85 23.99
N TYR A 440 -14.36 3.41 23.63
CA TYR A 440 -15.41 4.31 23.16
C TYR A 440 -15.81 5.29 24.26
N ASN A 441 -15.86 6.58 23.94
CA ASN A 441 -16.28 7.64 24.85
C ASN A 441 -17.47 8.40 24.26
N ALA A 442 -18.64 8.26 24.91
CA ALA A 442 -19.88 8.89 24.46
C ALA A 442 -19.89 10.43 24.57
N SER A 443 -18.99 11.04 25.35
CA SER A 443 -18.91 12.50 25.50
C SER A 443 -18.09 13.14 24.38
N THR A 444 -17.01 12.47 23.97
CA THR A 444 -16.06 12.98 22.96
C THR A 444 -16.24 12.34 21.59
N TYR A 445 -17.06 11.29 21.48
CA TYR A 445 -17.18 10.43 20.29
C TYR A 445 -15.86 9.79 19.85
N GLU A 446 -14.87 9.70 20.75
CA GLU A 446 -13.63 8.97 20.48
C GLU A 446 -13.92 7.48 20.35
N ASN A 447 -13.28 6.83 19.37
CA ASN A 447 -13.45 5.41 19.07
C ASN A 447 -14.92 5.00 18.83
N ASP A 448 -15.67 5.85 18.14
CA ASP A 448 -17.07 5.60 17.78
C ASP A 448 -17.21 4.57 16.65
N ILE A 449 -16.89 3.31 16.98
CA ILE A 449 -16.97 2.15 16.09
C ILE A 449 -17.45 0.92 16.86
N ALA A 450 -18.31 0.13 16.22
CA ALA A 450 -18.79 -1.14 16.72
C ALA A 450 -18.91 -2.18 15.61
N LEU A 451 -18.73 -3.44 16.00
CA LEU A 451 -18.94 -4.62 15.16
C LEU A 451 -20.20 -5.34 15.60
N VAL A 452 -21.01 -5.71 14.63
CA VAL A 452 -22.23 -6.49 14.79
C VAL A 452 -22.01 -7.83 14.11
N ARG A 453 -21.98 -8.91 14.92
CA ARG A 453 -21.91 -10.28 14.41
C ARG A 453 -23.32 -10.80 14.19
N LEU A 454 -23.61 -11.19 12.95
CA LEU A 454 -24.87 -11.82 12.58
C LEU A 454 -24.98 -13.20 13.22
N LYS A 455 -26.21 -13.64 13.51
CA LYS A 455 -26.46 -14.99 14.01
C LYS A 455 -26.27 -16.01 12.88
N ASP A 456 -25.53 -17.07 13.17
CA ASP A 456 -25.34 -18.18 12.25
C ASP A 456 -26.68 -18.86 11.90
N LEU A 457 -26.77 -19.40 10.68
CA LEU A 457 -27.89 -20.20 10.23
C LEU A 457 -27.96 -21.50 11.04
N PRO A 458 -29.16 -21.98 11.43
CA PRO A 458 -29.28 -23.19 12.24
C PRO A 458 -28.66 -24.45 11.62
N GLU A 459 -28.64 -24.51 10.28
CA GLU A 459 -28.23 -25.69 9.51
C GLU A 459 -26.76 -25.64 9.03
N GLU A 460 -26.12 -24.46 9.04
CA GLU A 460 -24.75 -24.27 8.54
C GLU A 460 -23.94 -23.35 9.48
N PRO A 461 -23.23 -23.93 10.47
CA PRO A 461 -22.37 -23.16 11.38
C PRO A 461 -21.31 -22.37 10.61
N GLY A 462 -21.15 -21.08 10.93
CA GLY A 462 -20.22 -20.19 10.21
C GLY A 462 -20.80 -19.50 8.98
N LYS A 463 -22.03 -19.82 8.55
CA LYS A 463 -22.78 -19.08 7.54
C LYS A 463 -23.97 -18.40 8.17
N CYS A 464 -24.23 -17.14 7.84
CA CYS A 464 -25.31 -16.34 8.42
C CYS A 464 -26.34 -15.87 7.39
N MET A 465 -26.03 -16.01 6.09
CA MET A 465 -26.92 -15.66 5.00
C MET A 465 -26.77 -16.66 3.86
N VAL A 466 -27.87 -16.88 3.13
CA VAL A 466 -27.82 -17.54 1.83
C VAL A 466 -27.23 -16.56 0.82
N ASP A 467 -26.55 -17.06 -0.21
CA ASP A 467 -25.93 -16.19 -1.22
C ASP A 467 -26.99 -15.34 -1.91
N ASN A 468 -26.90 -14.03 -1.70
CA ASN A 468 -27.81 -13.05 -2.29
C ASN A 468 -27.02 -12.17 -3.28
N PRO A 469 -27.37 -12.19 -4.59
CA PRO A 469 -26.65 -11.39 -5.60
C PRO A 469 -26.77 -9.87 -5.39
N ALA A 470 -27.74 -9.42 -4.59
CA ALA A 470 -27.94 -8.02 -4.22
C ALA A 470 -27.12 -7.59 -2.99
N VAL A 471 -26.37 -8.50 -2.36
CA VAL A 471 -25.54 -8.23 -1.18
C VAL A 471 -24.09 -8.55 -1.51
N LYS A 472 -23.23 -7.54 -1.41
CA LYS A 472 -21.78 -7.67 -1.58
C LYS A 472 -21.07 -6.89 -0.48
N PRO A 473 -19.96 -7.41 0.06
CA PRO A 473 -19.26 -6.73 1.14
C PRO A 473 -18.41 -5.58 0.60
N ALA A 474 -18.27 -4.50 1.38
CA ALA A 474 -17.27 -3.47 1.17
C ALA A 474 -15.91 -3.94 1.71
N CYS A 475 -14.81 -3.53 1.08
CA CYS A 475 -13.48 -3.85 1.58
C CYS A 475 -13.12 -2.98 2.80
N VAL A 476 -12.35 -3.52 3.75
CA VAL A 476 -11.83 -2.75 4.89
C VAL A 476 -10.45 -2.18 4.51
N PRO A 477 -10.21 -0.86 4.66
CA PRO A 477 -8.91 -0.26 4.37
C PRO A 477 -7.89 -0.64 5.43
N TRP A 478 -6.67 -0.99 5.01
CA TRP A 478 -5.58 -1.39 5.92
C TRP A 478 -4.60 -0.26 6.25
N SER A 479 -4.62 0.85 5.49
CA SER A 479 -3.75 2.00 5.69
C SER A 479 -4.55 3.31 5.67
N PRO A 480 -4.26 4.27 6.57
CA PRO A 480 -4.88 5.59 6.57
C PRO A 480 -4.40 6.49 5.43
N ARG A 481 -3.46 6.05 4.59
CA ARG A 481 -2.99 6.78 3.41
C ARG A 481 -3.51 6.24 2.09
N LEU A 482 -4.41 5.26 2.12
CA LEU A 482 -4.99 4.68 0.91
C LEU A 482 -5.72 5.72 0.04
N PHE A 483 -6.36 6.70 0.68
CA PHE A 483 -7.02 7.81 -0.01
C PHE A 483 -6.50 9.15 0.53
N GLY A 484 -6.13 10.04 -0.39
CA GLY A 484 -5.62 11.38 -0.10
C GLY A 484 -6.70 12.44 0.09
N ALA A 485 -6.25 13.66 0.37
CA ALA A 485 -7.13 14.84 0.41
C ALA A 485 -7.77 15.09 -0.97
N ASN A 486 -8.97 15.68 -0.98
CA ASN A 486 -9.77 15.96 -2.18
C ASN A 486 -10.24 14.73 -2.97
N HIS A 487 -9.94 13.51 -2.51
CA HIS A 487 -10.51 12.31 -3.10
C HIS A 487 -12.03 12.33 -2.99
N THR A 488 -12.72 11.92 -4.06
CA THR A 488 -14.18 11.89 -4.07
C THR A 488 -14.67 10.54 -3.58
N CYS A 489 -15.49 10.57 -2.53
CA CYS A 489 -16.11 9.39 -1.92
C CYS A 489 -17.62 9.53 -1.95
N SER A 490 -18.31 8.42 -1.72
CA SER A 490 -19.77 8.35 -1.69
C SER A 490 -20.28 8.08 -0.28
N ILE A 491 -21.37 8.74 0.10
CA ILE A 491 -22.10 8.48 1.34
C ILE A 491 -23.50 7.99 1.01
N SER A 492 -24.06 7.14 1.87
CA SER A 492 -25.41 6.61 1.69
C SER A 492 -26.18 6.42 3.00
N GLY A 493 -27.48 6.72 2.95
CA GLY A 493 -28.35 6.59 4.12
C GLY A 493 -29.78 7.09 3.93
N TRP A 494 -30.54 7.10 5.04
CA TRP A 494 -31.96 7.49 5.12
C TRP A 494 -32.18 8.69 6.05
N GLY A 495 -31.12 9.43 6.34
CA GLY A 495 -31.12 10.57 7.22
C GLY A 495 -31.95 11.73 6.70
N ARG A 496 -32.01 12.77 7.52
CA ARG A 496 -32.75 13.98 7.18
C ARG A 496 -32.06 14.71 6.04
N THR A 497 -32.82 15.15 5.05
CA THR A 497 -32.29 16.11 4.07
C THR A 497 -32.16 17.49 4.72
N SER A 498 -31.54 18.46 4.04
CA SER A 498 -31.43 19.86 4.48
C SER A 498 -32.78 20.53 4.79
N VAL A 499 -33.89 19.93 4.35
CA VAL A 499 -35.28 20.34 4.62
C VAL A 499 -35.86 19.70 5.90
N GLY A 500 -35.05 18.97 6.67
CA GLY A 500 -35.40 18.40 7.98
C GLY A 500 -36.29 17.15 7.94
N LYS A 501 -36.69 16.66 6.76
CA LYS A 501 -37.49 15.42 6.62
C LYS A 501 -36.59 14.22 6.38
N ALA A 502 -36.81 13.14 7.13
CA ALA A 502 -36.16 11.86 6.91
C ALA A 502 -36.64 11.24 5.59
N SER A 503 -35.70 10.81 4.74
CA SER A 503 -36.06 10.18 3.47
C SER A 503 -36.68 8.81 3.67
N GLN A 504 -37.72 8.50 2.89
CA GLN A 504 -38.31 7.15 2.86
C GLN A 504 -37.54 6.19 1.94
N VAL A 505 -36.74 6.74 1.01
CA VAL A 505 -35.91 6.00 0.06
C VAL A 505 -34.43 6.20 0.38
N LEU A 506 -33.61 5.21 0.04
CA LEU A 506 -32.16 5.32 0.20
C LEU A 506 -31.62 6.44 -0.69
N LEU A 507 -30.90 7.38 -0.08
CA LEU A 507 -30.21 8.46 -0.76
C LEU A 507 -28.71 8.19 -0.77
N TRP A 508 -28.04 8.72 -1.79
CA TRP A 508 -26.59 8.73 -1.85
C TRP A 508 -26.09 10.04 -2.43
N ALA A 509 -24.85 10.40 -2.11
CA ALA A 509 -24.22 11.60 -2.61
C ALA A 509 -22.70 11.48 -2.62
N ASN A 510 -22.06 12.29 -3.47
CA ASN A 510 -20.60 12.40 -3.50
C ASN A 510 -20.12 13.53 -2.59
N VAL A 511 -19.05 13.26 -1.84
CA VAL A 511 -18.39 14.18 -0.93
C VAL A 511 -16.87 14.08 -1.12
N SER A 512 -16.17 15.18 -0.88
CA SER A 512 -14.71 15.20 -0.97
C SER A 512 -14.08 15.05 0.40
N LEU A 513 -12.94 14.35 0.47
CA LEU A 513 -12.16 14.22 1.68
C LEU A 513 -11.47 15.54 2.03
N ILE A 514 -11.59 15.97 3.29
CA ILE A 514 -11.01 17.22 3.77
C ILE A 514 -9.90 16.90 4.75
N HIS A 515 -8.69 17.38 4.44
CA HIS A 515 -7.55 17.30 5.35
C HIS A 515 -7.56 18.49 6.34
N ASP A 516 -6.85 18.34 7.45
CA ASP A 516 -6.71 19.36 8.50
C ASP A 516 -8.06 19.80 9.12
N CYS A 517 -8.87 18.81 9.51
CA CYS A 517 -10.15 19.08 10.15
C CYS A 517 -10.02 19.74 11.55
N GLN A 518 -8.81 19.70 12.11
CA GLN A 518 -8.46 20.39 13.35
C GLN A 518 -8.68 21.90 13.24
N ARG A 519 -8.56 22.49 12.05
CA ARG A 519 -8.85 23.91 11.83
C ARG A 519 -10.32 24.28 12.13
N PHE A 520 -11.26 23.37 11.85
CA PHE A 520 -12.70 23.62 12.03
C PHE A 520 -13.14 23.33 13.47
N TYR A 521 -12.69 22.21 14.04
CA TYR A 521 -13.18 21.70 15.32
C TYR A 521 -12.20 21.86 16.50
N LYS A 522 -10.99 22.36 16.26
CA LYS A 522 -9.94 22.61 17.28
C LYS A 522 -9.75 21.39 18.18
N ASP A 523 -9.91 21.57 19.49
CA ASP A 523 -9.64 20.56 20.52
C ASP A 523 -10.66 19.40 20.55
N ARG A 524 -11.77 19.51 19.80
CA ARG A 524 -12.76 18.43 19.69
C ARG A 524 -12.33 17.35 18.69
N PHE A 525 -11.42 17.67 17.77
CA PHE A 525 -10.89 16.70 16.82
C PHE A 525 -9.82 15.81 17.49
N ARG A 526 -9.91 14.50 17.25
CA ARG A 526 -9.06 13.49 17.90
C ARG A 526 -8.51 12.49 16.89
N PRO A 527 -7.37 11.83 17.17
CA PRO A 527 -6.85 10.78 16.30
C PRO A 527 -7.90 9.68 16.03
N GLY A 528 -7.97 9.20 14.80
CA GLY A 528 -8.97 8.22 14.36
C GLY A 528 -10.30 8.84 13.90
N MET A 529 -10.44 10.16 13.92
CA MET A 529 -11.52 10.89 13.24
C MET A 529 -11.03 11.42 11.89
N MET A 530 -11.96 11.65 10.98
CA MET A 530 -11.71 12.28 9.68
C MET A 530 -12.93 13.11 9.25
N CYS A 531 -12.74 13.99 8.27
CA CYS A 531 -13.81 14.85 7.77
C CYS A 531 -14.00 14.69 6.27
N ALA A 532 -15.26 14.76 5.85
CA ALA A 532 -15.65 14.76 4.45
C ALA A 532 -16.86 15.66 4.28
N GLY A 533 -16.97 16.30 3.12
CA GLY A 533 -18.11 17.17 2.82
C GLY A 533 -17.86 18.05 1.60
N ASP A 534 -18.92 18.73 1.17
CA ASP A 534 -18.81 19.85 0.23
C ASP A 534 -18.61 21.14 1.04
N LEU A 535 -17.49 21.85 0.83
CA LEU A 535 -17.21 23.11 1.53
C LEU A 535 -18.27 24.19 1.22
N ASP A 536 -18.94 24.06 0.07
CA ASP A 536 -20.04 24.93 -0.35
C ASP A 536 -21.37 24.60 0.36
N GLY A 537 -21.40 23.59 1.25
CA GLY A 537 -22.54 23.25 2.11
C GLY A 537 -23.72 22.55 1.42
N ASN A 538 -23.54 22.05 0.20
CA ASN A 538 -24.65 21.48 -0.58
C ASN A 538 -24.97 20.01 -0.25
N VAL A 539 -23.99 19.27 0.27
CA VAL A 539 -24.09 17.85 0.57
C VAL A 539 -23.30 17.56 1.85
N ASP A 540 -24.00 17.07 2.86
CA ASP A 540 -23.44 16.66 4.15
C ASP A 540 -24.26 15.51 4.76
N SER A 541 -23.63 14.70 5.62
CA SER A 541 -24.31 13.63 6.34
C SER A 541 -25.15 14.17 7.50
N CYS A 542 -26.33 13.61 7.71
CA CYS A 542 -27.32 14.19 8.61
C CYS A 542 -27.80 13.27 9.73
N GLN A 543 -28.57 13.84 10.66
CA GLN A 543 -29.25 13.05 11.69
C GLN A 543 -30.10 11.95 11.02
N GLY A 544 -29.83 10.69 11.38
CA GLY A 544 -30.45 9.50 10.81
C GLY A 544 -29.62 8.79 9.73
N ASP A 545 -28.46 9.33 9.35
CA ASP A 545 -27.41 8.63 8.59
C ASP A 545 -26.33 8.04 9.51
N SER A 546 -26.43 8.25 10.82
CA SER A 546 -25.51 7.70 11.84
C SER A 546 -25.22 6.22 11.61
N GLY A 547 -23.94 5.85 11.67
CA GLY A 547 -23.49 4.48 11.38
C GLY A 547 -23.47 4.11 9.88
N GLY A 548 -23.94 4.99 8.99
CA GLY A 548 -23.86 4.83 7.55
C GLY A 548 -22.42 4.90 7.02
N PRO A 549 -22.14 4.28 5.87
CA PRO A 549 -20.81 4.28 5.26
C PRO A 549 -20.45 5.60 4.58
N LEU A 550 -19.17 5.93 4.67
CA LEU A 550 -18.43 6.70 3.68
C LEU A 550 -17.56 5.71 2.88
N VAL A 551 -17.91 5.49 1.62
CA VAL A 551 -17.22 4.55 0.73
C VAL A 551 -16.40 5.30 -0.31
N CYS A 552 -15.10 5.00 -0.36
CA CYS A 552 -14.18 5.52 -1.37
C CYS A 552 -13.82 4.40 -2.35
N GLN A 553 -13.73 4.74 -3.62
CA GLN A 553 -13.36 3.82 -4.68
C GLN A 553 -11.90 4.05 -5.09
N ASP A 554 -11.13 2.98 -5.26
CA ASP A 554 -9.76 3.03 -5.79
C ASP A 554 -9.74 3.14 -7.33
N HIS A 555 -8.55 3.28 -7.90
CA HIS A 555 -8.35 3.39 -9.34
C HIS A 555 -8.73 2.12 -10.11
N LEU A 556 -8.77 0.97 -9.44
CA LEU A 556 -9.19 -0.32 -9.98
C LEU A 556 -10.71 -0.56 -9.84
N GLY A 557 -11.44 0.41 -9.31
CA GLY A 557 -12.89 0.36 -9.17
C GLY A 557 -13.38 -0.39 -7.93
N VAL A 558 -12.52 -0.70 -6.97
CA VAL A 558 -12.85 -1.44 -5.74
C VAL A 558 -13.29 -0.45 -4.66
N SER A 559 -14.40 -0.78 -4.01
CA SER A 559 -15.04 0.05 -2.99
C SER A 559 -14.60 -0.32 -1.57
N TYR A 560 -14.07 0.67 -0.84
CA TYR A 560 -13.61 0.55 0.54
C TYR A 560 -14.46 1.34 1.51
N LEU A 561 -14.78 0.76 2.66
CA LEU A 561 -15.39 1.46 3.78
C LEU A 561 -14.34 2.36 4.44
N TRP A 562 -14.26 3.61 4.01
CA TRP A 562 -13.25 4.55 4.47
C TRP A 562 -13.61 5.19 5.81
N GLY A 563 -14.89 5.52 6.00
CA GLY A 563 -15.39 6.12 7.23
C GLY A 563 -16.78 5.66 7.62
N ILE A 564 -17.13 5.92 8.87
CA ILE A 564 -18.48 5.68 9.42
C ILE A 564 -19.01 7.02 9.93
N VAL A 565 -20.24 7.38 9.55
CA VAL A 565 -20.88 8.62 10.00
C VAL A 565 -20.96 8.61 11.54
N SER A 566 -20.27 9.54 12.19
CA SER A 566 -20.17 9.63 13.65
C SER A 566 -20.98 10.81 14.20
N TRP A 567 -20.56 12.05 13.95
CA TRP A 567 -21.23 13.25 14.45
C TRP A 567 -21.06 14.46 13.53
N GLY A 568 -21.89 15.48 13.75
CA GLY A 568 -21.81 16.77 13.07
C GLY A 568 -22.68 17.78 13.83
N ASP A 569 -22.24 19.05 13.87
CA ASP A 569 -22.91 20.06 14.70
C ASP A 569 -24.24 20.52 14.08
N GLN A 570 -24.32 20.72 12.75
CA GLN A 570 -25.55 21.02 12.01
C GLN A 570 -25.45 20.61 10.54
N CYS A 571 -26.50 19.92 10.05
CA CYS A 571 -26.65 19.48 8.67
C CYS A 571 -26.54 20.61 7.63
N GLY A 572 -25.58 20.51 6.70
CA GLY A 572 -25.58 21.33 5.47
C GLY A 572 -25.29 22.81 5.70
N GLN A 573 -24.59 23.16 6.79
CA GLN A 573 -24.03 24.49 6.94
C GLN A 573 -22.74 24.62 6.12
N PRO A 574 -22.59 25.67 5.29
CA PRO A 574 -21.32 25.95 4.61
C PRO A 574 -20.18 26.11 5.63
N GLY A 575 -19.05 25.45 5.37
CA GLY A 575 -17.84 25.57 6.18
C GLY A 575 -17.74 24.68 7.43
N LEU A 576 -18.70 23.79 7.70
CA LEU A 576 -18.62 22.78 8.77
C LEU A 576 -18.80 21.36 8.18
N PRO A 577 -17.72 20.61 7.94
CA PRO A 577 -17.82 19.29 7.33
C PRO A 577 -18.25 18.21 8.35
N GLY A 578 -19.00 17.20 7.91
CA GLY A 578 -19.34 16.05 8.73
C GLY A 578 -18.11 15.28 9.24
N VAL A 579 -18.20 14.78 10.47
CA VAL A 579 -17.12 14.02 11.13
C VAL A 579 -17.43 12.53 11.09
N TYR A 580 -16.45 11.77 10.63
CA TYR A 580 -16.52 10.33 10.45
C TYR A 580 -15.44 9.64 11.28
N THR A 581 -15.72 8.44 11.76
CA THR A 581 -14.71 7.55 12.33
C THR A 581 -13.89 6.97 11.19
N GLN A 582 -12.57 7.18 11.17
CA GLN A 582 -11.68 6.67 10.13
C GLN A 582 -11.46 5.16 10.31
N VAL A 583 -12.04 4.34 9.43
CA VAL A 583 -12.05 2.87 9.59
C VAL A 583 -10.64 2.30 9.51
N ALA A 584 -9.78 2.86 8.66
CA ALA A 584 -8.39 2.41 8.50
C ALA A 584 -7.58 2.49 9.81
N HIS A 585 -7.92 3.42 10.70
CA HIS A 585 -7.27 3.54 12.02
C HIS A 585 -7.56 2.33 12.92
N TYR A 586 -8.73 1.71 12.75
CA TYR A 586 -9.20 0.57 13.56
C TYR A 586 -9.01 -0.77 12.86
N PHE A 587 -8.25 -0.81 11.77
CA PHE A 587 -8.02 -2.00 10.97
C PHE A 587 -7.57 -3.21 11.82
N GLU A 588 -6.58 -3.01 12.69
CA GLU A 588 -6.05 -4.05 13.57
C GLU A 588 -7.10 -4.55 14.56
N TRP A 589 -7.92 -3.64 15.12
CA TRP A 589 -9.01 -4.02 16.01
C TRP A 589 -10.09 -4.82 15.29
N ILE A 590 -10.49 -4.41 14.08
CA ILE A 590 -11.45 -5.15 13.25
C ILE A 590 -10.89 -6.55 12.98
N ARG A 591 -9.64 -6.65 12.52
CA ARG A 591 -8.95 -7.91 12.23
C ARG A 591 -8.91 -8.86 13.42
N LEU A 592 -8.62 -8.36 14.63
CA LEU A 592 -8.58 -9.17 15.84
C LEU A 592 -9.93 -9.79 16.19
N GLN A 593 -11.05 -9.12 15.86
CA GLN A 593 -12.39 -9.62 16.15
C GLN A 593 -12.94 -10.53 15.05
N THR A 594 -12.71 -10.18 13.78
CA THR A 594 -13.36 -10.84 12.64
C THR A 594 -12.50 -11.92 11.96
N GLY A 595 -11.17 -11.88 12.17
CA GLY A 595 -10.21 -12.74 11.48
C GLY A 595 -9.86 -12.26 10.06
N TRP A 596 -8.84 -12.86 9.45
CA TRP A 596 -8.30 -12.49 8.13
C TRP A 596 -9.28 -12.58 6.94
N PRO A 597 -10.15 -13.60 6.83
CA PRO A 597 -11.04 -13.74 5.67
C PRO A 597 -12.05 -12.59 5.51
N ALA A 598 -12.31 -11.84 6.58
CA ALA A 598 -13.31 -10.77 6.59
C ALA A 598 -12.72 -9.36 6.37
N VAL A 599 -11.38 -9.19 6.33
CA VAL A 599 -10.78 -7.84 6.48
C VAL A 599 -9.86 -7.42 5.35
N THR A 600 -9.20 -8.30 4.57
CA THR A 600 -8.24 -7.80 3.57
C THR A 600 -8.09 -8.54 2.27
N LYS A 601 -8.05 -7.74 1.20
CA LYS A 601 -7.64 -8.11 -0.16
C LYS A 601 -6.13 -8.29 -0.31
N PHE A 602 -5.29 -7.65 0.53
CA PHE A 602 -3.86 -7.49 0.23
C PHE A 602 -2.85 -7.80 1.36
N ASN A 603 -3.25 -8.28 2.55
CA ASN A 603 -2.31 -8.36 3.69
C ASN A 603 -2.35 -9.67 4.53
N SER A 604 -2.99 -10.74 4.03
CA SER A 604 -3.04 -12.06 4.70
C SER A 604 -1.68 -12.70 4.94
#